data_AF-A0A969IFG8-F1
#
_entry.id   AF-A0A969IFG8-F1
#
_cell.length_a   1.000
_cell.length_b   1.000
_cell.length_c   1.000
_cell.angle_alpha   90.00
_cell.angle_beta   90.00
_cell.angle_gamma   90.00
#
_symmetry.space_group_name_H-M   'P 1'
#
loop_
_entity.id
_entity.type
_entity.pdbx_description
1 polymer ?
#
loop_
_entity_poly.entity_id
_entity_poly.type
_entity_poly.pdbx_seq_one_letter_code
_entity_poly.pdbx_strand_id
1 'polypeptide(L)' 'MFPLQQNDQKFILEYKNGRQQKNENYFGNSFYSQSGRYVPVTGAAKSVIITNTVGEERKINF' A
#
# COMPACT_ATOMS: atom_id res chain seq x y z
N MET A 1 -0.83 4.13 -10.67
CA MET A 1 -0.33 4.32 -9.29
C MET A 1 -1.48 4.76 -8.39
N PHE A 2 -1.56 4.28 -7.15
CA PHE A 2 -2.62 4.66 -6.19
C PHE A 2 -1.98 5.34 -4.97
N PRO A 3 -2.41 6.55 -4.56
CA PRO A 3 -1.80 7.26 -3.44
C PRO A 3 -2.16 6.64 -2.09
N LEU A 4 -1.19 6.54 -1.19
CA LEU A 4 -1.41 6.14 0.21
C LEU A 4 -1.64 7.37 1.08
N GLN A 5 -2.59 7.27 2.00
CA GLN A 5 -2.89 8.27 3.02
C GLN A 5 -1.82 8.28 4.10
N GLN A 6 -1.66 9.38 4.83
CA GLN A 6 -0.66 9.54 5.89
C GLN A 6 -0.72 8.44 6.97
N ASN A 7 -1.93 7.98 7.29
CA ASN A 7 -2.14 6.96 8.32
C ASN A 7 -1.95 5.52 7.81
N ASP A 8 -1.69 5.31 6.53
CA ASP A 8 -1.44 3.94 6.03
C ASP A 8 -0.06 3.47 6.50
N GLN A 9 0.04 2.22 6.98
CA GLN A 9 1.33 1.66 7.43
C GLN A 9 1.80 0.50 6.56
N LYS A 10 0.88 -0.24 5.95
CA LYS A 10 1.23 -1.37 5.09
C LYS A 10 0.22 -1.54 3.99
N PHE A 11 0.66 -2.15 2.90
CA PHE A 11 -0.23 -2.61 1.85
C PHE A 11 0.17 -4.00 1.35
N ILE A 12 -0.83 -4.78 0.99
CA ILE A 12 -0.70 -6.10 0.38
C ILE A 12 -1.33 -6.01 -1.01
N LEU A 13 -0.50 -6.06 -2.04
CA LEU A 13 -0.91 -6.08 -3.44
C LEU A 13 -1.02 -7.53 -3.90
N GLU A 14 -2.21 -7.94 -4.31
CA GLU A 14 -2.46 -9.22 -4.96
C GLU A 14 -2.47 -9.05 -6.47
N TYR A 15 -1.70 -9.88 -7.16
CA TYR A 15 -1.60 -9.92 -8.61
C TYR A 15 -2.54 -10.99 -9.20
N LYS A 16 -2.94 -10.81 -10.46
CA LYS A 16 -3.79 -11.75 -11.22
C LYS A 16 -3.17 -13.14 -11.36
N ASN A 17 -1.85 -13.25 -11.29
CA ASN A 17 -1.12 -14.52 -11.31
C ASN A 17 -1.03 -15.21 -9.94
N GLY A 18 -1.76 -14.72 -8.93
CA GLY A 18 -1.76 -15.26 -7.57
C GLY A 18 -0.57 -14.84 -6.71
N ARG A 19 0.40 -14.09 -7.24
CA ARG A 19 1.49 -13.54 -6.44
C ARG A 19 0.96 -12.45 -5.52
N GLN A 20 1.57 -12.32 -4.35
CA GLN A 20 1.27 -11.26 -3.40
C GLN A 20 2.56 -10.50 -3.07
N GLN A 21 2.45 -9.18 -2.99
CA GLN A 21 3.53 -8.31 -2.55
C GLN A 21 3.06 -7.54 -1.34
N LYS A 22 3.69 -7.81 -0.20
CA LYS A 22 3.52 -7.05 1.03
C LYS A 22 4.60 -5.98 1.09
N ASN A 23 4.21 -4.73 1.29
CA ASN A 23 5.12 -3.66 1.63
C ASN A 23 4.69 -3.04 2.95
N GLU A 24 5.67 -2.85 3.81
CA GLU A 24 5.51 -2.27 5.14
C GLU A 24 6.14 -0.88 5.13
N ASN A 25 5.30 0.13 4.97
CA ASN A 25 5.67 1.53 5.01
C ASN A 25 5.37 2.07 6.42
N TYR A 26 6.09 1.56 7.41
CA TYR A 26 6.06 2.13 8.75
C TYR A 26 6.63 3.55 8.69
N PHE A 27 5.89 4.51 9.24
CA PHE A 27 6.35 5.89 9.37
C PHE A 27 7.49 5.92 10.40
N GLY A 28 8.73 5.75 9.95
CA GLY A 28 9.90 6.02 10.75
C GLY A 28 10.04 7.53 10.91
N ASN A 29 10.23 8.01 12.13
CA ASN A 29 10.30 9.43 12.51
C ASN A 29 11.57 10.15 11.97
N SER A 30 12.10 9.70 10.84
CA SER A 30 13.30 10.21 10.20
C SER A 30 12.90 11.28 9.19
N PHE A 31 13.43 12.48 9.40
CA PHE A 31 13.24 13.76 8.72
C PHE A 31 13.51 13.80 7.20
N TYR A 32 13.23 12.74 6.45
CA TYR A 32 13.27 12.79 5.00
C TYR A 32 11.86 13.04 4.46
N SER A 33 11.69 14.20 3.84
CA SER A 33 10.55 14.54 3.00
C SER A 33 10.40 13.51 1.89
N GLN A 34 9.72 12.40 2.18
CA GLN A 34 9.45 11.36 1.21
C GLN A 34 8.32 11.89 0.32
N SER A 35 8.64 12.22 -0.92
CA SER A 35 7.73 12.73 -1.94
C SER A 35 6.66 11.69 -2.28
N GLY A 36 5.60 11.65 -1.46
CA GLY A 36 4.40 10.84 -1.62
C GLY A 36 4.63 9.32 -1.51
N ARG A 37 3.72 8.63 -0.82
CA ARG A 37 3.71 7.16 -0.78
C ARG A 37 2.69 6.66 -1.79
N TYR A 38 3.09 5.73 -2.66
CA TYR A 38 2.23 5.22 -3.72
C TYR A 38 2.29 3.70 -3.77
N VAL A 39 1.15 3.08 -4.06
CA VAL A 39 1.09 1.68 -4.47
C VAL A 39 1.37 1.62 -5.97
N PRO A 40 2.40 0.87 -6.41
CA PRO A 40 2.67 0.63 -7.82
C PRO A 40 1.63 -0.35 -8.38
N VAL A 41 0.46 0.17 -8.71
CA VAL A 41 -0.59 -0.60 -9.39
C VAL A 41 -0.18 -0.77 -10.85
N THR A 42 0.22 -1.99 -11.21
CA THR A 42 0.49 -2.41 -12.60
C THR A 42 -0.76 -3.09 -13.19
N GLY A 43 -0.85 -3.26 -14.51
CA GLY A 43 -2.02 -3.92 -15.15
C GLY A 43 -2.26 -5.39 -14.72
N ALA A 44 -1.28 -5.99 -14.04
CA ALA A 44 -1.37 -7.31 -13.44
C ALA A 44 -1.91 -7.28 -11.99
N ALA A 45 -2.18 -6.11 -11.41
CA ALA A 45 -2.81 -5.99 -10.10
C ALA A 45 -4.28 -6.47 -10.16
N LYS A 46 -4.71 -7.17 -9.13
CA LYS A 46 -6.08 -7.68 -8.94
C LYS A 46 -6.76 -6.97 -7.76
N SER A 47 -6.04 -6.81 -6.66
CA SER A 47 -6.52 -6.03 -5.53
C SER A 47 -5.37 -5.53 -4.68
N VAL A 48 -5.61 -4.46 -3.92
CA VAL A 48 -4.72 -4.03 -2.85
C VAL A 48 -5.50 -3.94 -1.55
N ILE A 49 -4.92 -4.47 -0.48
CA ILE A 49 -5.39 -4.31 0.89
C ILE A 49 -4.44 -3.32 1.56
N ILE A 50 -4.96 -2.24 2.10
CA ILE A 50 -4.17 -1.21 2.78
C ILE A 50 -4.60 -1.21 4.24
N THR A 51 -3.64 -1.32 5.15
CA THR A 51 -3.90 -1.28 6.60
C THR A 51 -3.34 0.02 7.17
N ASN A 52 -4.15 0.72 7.96
CA ASN A 52 -3.76 1.96 8.61
C ASN A 52 -3.10 1.75 9.99
N THR A 53 -2.68 2.86 10.61
CA THR A 53 -2.04 2.93 11.93
C THR A 53 -2.90 2.41 13.07
N VAL A 54 -4.22 2.41 12.91
CA VAL A 54 -5.16 1.90 13.90
C VAL A 54 -5.60 0.47 13.61
N GLY A 55 -5.05 -0.16 12.56
CA GLY A 55 -5.33 -1.54 12.17
C GLY A 55 -6.54 -1.73 11.26
N GLU A 56 -7.21 -0.66 10.83
CA GLU A 56 -8.30 -0.76 9.87
C GLU A 56 -7.78 -1.05 8.47
N GLU A 57 -8.50 -1.92 7.76
CA GLU A 57 -8.14 -2.38 6.43
C GLU A 57 -9.14 -1.87 5.40
N ARG A 58 -8.63 -1.31 4.30
CA ARG A 58 -9.44 -1.01 3.12
C ARG A 58 -8.96 -1.82 1.93
N LYS A 59 -9.90 -2.43 1.23
CA LYS A 59 -9.64 -3.23 0.03
C LYS A 59 -10.07 -2.46 -1.20
N ILE A 60 -9.20 -2.40 -2.19
CA ILE A 60 -9.44 -1.76 -3.48
C ILE A 60 -9.23 -2.82 -4.56
N ASN A 61 -10.20 -2.98 -5.45
CA ASN A 61 -10.14 -3.89 -6.58
C ASN A 61 -9.77 -3.12 -7.86
N PHE A 62 -9.03 -3.79 -8.76
CA PHE A 62 -8.58 -3.25 -10.04
C PHE A 62 -8.95 -4.18 -11.19
#